data_AF-A0A7X4GMP6-F1
#
_entry.id   AF-A0A7X4GMP6-F1
#
_cell.length_a   1.000
_cell.length_b   1.000
_cell.length_c   1.000
_cell.angle_alpha   90.00
_cell.angle_beta   90.00
_cell.angle_gamma   90.00
#
_symmetry.space_group_name_H-M   'P 1'
#
loop_
_entity.id
_entity.type
_entity.pdbx_description
1 polymer ?
#
loop_
_entity_poly.entity_id
_entity_poly.type
_entity_poly.pdbx_seq_one_letter_code
_entity_poly.pdbx_strand_id
1 'polypeptide(L)'
;MPTVEIPCEDCELQRDLIQLQGWTFLGCTELAGGFCQLRYDDGAAAPKVLTPHFTLREMTESQTATRLGILNLPTQTEVDNLSRLAETLEKVRASVKQPVRVSSAFRSPRLNLAVGGASNSAHMRGLAADINVNGMTPRQLAQHIAGMDLPFDQLILEYDSWVHLALHESKTRRELLTIRKGTGYTQGLA
;
A
#
# COMPACT_ATOMS: atom_id res chain seq x y z
N MET A 1 -14.88 -11.79 12.50
CA MET A 1 -13.86 -11.58 11.44
C MET A 1 -14.52 -10.88 10.28
N PRO A 2 -13.88 -9.88 9.65
CA PRO A 2 -14.50 -9.13 8.57
C PRO A 2 -14.79 -10.06 7.38
N THR A 3 -15.99 -9.95 6.84
CA THR A 3 -16.40 -10.57 5.59
C THR A 3 -16.48 -9.50 4.51
N VAL A 4 -16.09 -9.85 3.29
CA VAL A 4 -16.15 -8.98 2.12
C VAL A 4 -16.97 -9.68 1.05
N GLU A 5 -17.80 -8.91 0.33
CA GLU A 5 -18.56 -9.38 -0.81
C GLU A 5 -17.94 -8.82 -2.09
N ILE A 6 -17.63 -9.71 -3.04
CA ILE A 6 -17.16 -9.34 -4.38
C ILE A 6 -18.01 -10.02 -5.44
N PRO A 7 -18.14 -9.48 -6.67
CA PRO A 7 -18.78 -10.19 -7.77
C PRO A 7 -18.17 -11.58 -7.97
N CYS A 8 -18.99 -12.60 -8.28
CA CYS A 8 -18.45 -13.97 -8.41
C CYS A 8 -17.43 -14.10 -9.55
N GLU A 9 -17.54 -13.31 -10.62
CA GLU A 9 -16.55 -13.26 -11.70
C GLU A 9 -15.15 -12.82 -11.21
N ASP A 10 -15.08 -11.81 -10.35
CA ASP A 10 -13.82 -11.33 -9.77
C ASP A 10 -13.21 -12.37 -8.81
N CYS A 11 -14.05 -13.11 -8.09
CA CYS A 11 -13.59 -14.14 -7.16
C CYS A 11 -12.92 -15.32 -7.86
N GLU A 12 -13.43 -15.71 -9.03
CA GLU A 12 -12.83 -16.80 -9.81
C GLU A 12 -11.49 -16.38 -10.41
N LEU A 13 -11.42 -15.17 -10.97
CA LEU A 13 -10.20 -14.63 -11.58
C LEU A 13 -9.07 -14.42 -10.56
N GLN A 14 -9.40 -14.15 -9.29
CA GLN A 14 -8.44 -13.80 -8.25
C GLN A 14 -8.25 -14.89 -7.19
N ARG A 15 -8.77 -16.11 -7.40
CA ARG A 15 -8.82 -17.18 -6.39
C ARG A 15 -7.47 -17.45 -5.71
N ASP A 16 -6.39 -17.53 -6.47
CA ASP A 16 -5.06 -17.80 -5.92
C ASP A 16 -4.54 -16.63 -5.08
N LEU A 17 -4.79 -15.39 -5.50
CA LEU A 17 -4.39 -14.18 -4.77
C LEU A 17 -5.20 -13.98 -3.50
N ILE A 18 -6.50 -14.32 -3.54
CA ILE A 18 -7.41 -14.37 -2.39
C ILE A 18 -6.80 -15.30 -1.32
N GLN A 19 -6.45 -16.53 -1.70
CA GLN A 19 -5.86 -17.50 -0.77
C GLN A 19 -4.49 -17.07 -0.24
N LEU A 20 -3.60 -16.58 -1.11
CA LEU A 20 -2.25 -16.13 -0.74
C LEU A 20 -2.24 -14.96 0.26
N GLN A 21 -3.33 -14.20 0.32
CA GLN A 21 -3.48 -13.07 1.23
C GLN A 21 -4.32 -13.39 2.47
N GLY A 22 -4.65 -14.68 2.69
CA GLY A 22 -5.37 -15.14 3.88
C GLY A 22 -6.89 -14.99 3.80
N TRP A 23 -7.43 -14.79 2.60
CA TRP A 23 -8.89 -14.80 2.40
C TRP A 23 -9.37 -16.21 2.07
N THR A 24 -10.44 -16.61 2.72
CA THR A 24 -11.11 -17.89 2.50
C THR A 24 -12.47 -17.65 1.88
N PHE A 25 -12.79 -18.43 0.86
CA PHE A 25 -14.10 -18.43 0.22
C PHE A 25 -15.13 -19.10 1.13
N LEU A 26 -16.24 -18.40 1.41
CA LEU A 26 -17.35 -18.92 2.20
C LEU A 26 -18.51 -19.43 1.33
N GLY A 27 -18.73 -18.84 0.16
CA GLY A 27 -19.84 -19.19 -0.75
C GLY A 27 -20.09 -18.14 -1.82
N CYS A 28 -20.79 -18.50 -2.89
CA CYS A 28 -21.27 -17.61 -3.96
C CYS A 28 -22.79 -17.77 -4.07
N THR A 29 -23.51 -16.67 -4.30
CA THR A 29 -24.92 -16.75 -4.70
C THR A 29 -24.98 -17.08 -6.20
N GLU A 30 -25.44 -18.27 -6.59
CA GLU A 30 -25.36 -18.82 -7.97
C GLU A 30 -26.25 -18.12 -9.04
N LEU A 31 -26.57 -16.84 -8.90
CA LEU A 31 -27.33 -16.05 -9.88
C LEU A 31 -26.39 -15.16 -10.69
N ALA A 32 -26.78 -14.81 -11.92
CA ALA A 32 -26.09 -13.79 -12.70
C ALA A 32 -26.06 -12.47 -11.90
N GLY A 33 -24.86 -11.92 -11.67
CA GLY A 33 -24.65 -10.78 -10.77
C GLY A 33 -24.53 -11.16 -9.28
N GLY A 34 -24.27 -12.44 -8.99
CA GLY A 34 -24.06 -12.94 -7.63
C GLY A 34 -22.75 -12.46 -6.99
N PHE A 35 -22.67 -12.58 -5.67
CA PHE A 35 -21.52 -12.18 -4.88
C PHE A 35 -20.89 -13.37 -4.16
N CYS A 36 -19.56 -13.42 -4.18
CA CYS A 36 -18.75 -14.29 -3.35
C CYS A 36 -18.55 -13.64 -1.98
N GLN A 37 -18.89 -14.37 -0.94
CA GLN A 37 -18.54 -14.03 0.43
C GLN A 37 -17.14 -14.56 0.73
N LEU A 38 -16.24 -13.66 1.03
CA LEU A 38 -14.89 -13.96 1.48
C LEU A 38 -14.78 -13.61 2.95
N ARG A 39 -14.12 -14.47 3.72
CA ARG A 39 -13.75 -14.20 5.10
C ARG A 39 -12.25 -14.11 5.20
N TYR A 40 -11.78 -13.09 5.90
CA TYR A 40 -10.40 -13.07 6.30
C TYR A 40 -10.16 -14.14 7.37
N ASP A 41 -9.25 -15.06 7.11
CA ASP A 41 -8.85 -16.10 8.05
C ASP A 41 -7.42 -15.78 8.53
N ASP A 42 -7.33 -15.35 9.78
CA ASP A 42 -6.08 -14.97 10.43
C ASP A 42 -5.16 -16.16 10.74
N GLY A 43 -5.63 -17.40 10.56
CA GLY A 43 -4.89 -18.64 10.84
C GLY A 43 -4.64 -19.55 9.63
N ALA A 44 -5.26 -19.32 8.47
CA ALA A 44 -5.25 -20.29 7.36
C ALA A 44 -3.97 -20.27 6.49
N ALA A 45 -3.23 -19.17 6.44
CA ALA A 45 -1.98 -19.08 5.66
C ALA A 45 -0.95 -18.18 6.34
N ALA A 46 0.31 -18.64 6.41
CA ALA A 46 1.41 -17.78 6.82
C ALA A 46 1.51 -16.59 5.83
N PRO A 47 1.62 -15.35 6.32
CA PRO A 47 1.65 -14.18 5.45
C PRO A 47 2.85 -14.27 4.51
N LYS A 48 2.64 -14.05 3.21
CA LYS A 48 3.73 -13.98 2.22
C LYS A 48 4.72 -12.90 2.65
N VAL A 49 5.92 -13.32 3.05
CA VAL A 49 7.02 -12.43 3.42
C VAL A 49 7.62 -11.84 2.15
N LEU A 50 7.74 -10.52 2.07
CA LEU A 50 8.42 -9.84 0.95
C LEU A 50 9.89 -9.56 1.29
N THR A 51 10.13 -9.14 2.53
CA THR A 51 11.45 -8.87 3.12
C THR A 51 11.39 -9.20 4.63
N PRO A 52 12.52 -9.25 5.36
CA PRO A 52 12.51 -9.65 6.77
C PRO A 52 11.52 -8.90 7.68
N HIS A 53 11.20 -7.63 7.39
CA HIS A 53 10.30 -6.82 8.20
C HIS A 53 9.00 -6.40 7.52
N PHE A 54 8.80 -6.72 6.24
CA PHE A 54 7.57 -6.36 5.52
C PHE A 54 6.93 -7.57 4.86
N THR A 55 5.62 -7.73 5.07
CA THR A 55 4.82 -8.80 4.48
C THR A 55 3.87 -8.24 3.42
N LEU A 56 3.41 -9.09 2.51
CA LEU A 56 2.42 -8.69 1.52
C LEU A 56 1.14 -8.18 2.20
N ARG A 57 0.74 -8.81 3.31
CA ARG A 57 -0.44 -8.41 4.09
C ARG A 57 -0.33 -6.98 4.58
N GLU A 58 0.78 -6.62 5.22
CA GLU A 58 1.01 -5.25 5.69
C GLU A 58 1.00 -4.26 4.52
N MET A 59 1.57 -4.64 3.37
CA MET A 59 1.64 -3.80 2.18
C MET A 59 0.32 -3.68 1.41
N THR A 60 -0.70 -4.46 1.76
CA THR A 60 -2.05 -4.39 1.16
C THR A 60 -3.13 -4.00 2.17
N GLU A 61 -2.77 -3.79 3.43
CA GLU A 61 -3.71 -3.40 4.48
C GLU A 61 -4.24 -1.97 4.27
N SER A 62 -5.54 -1.78 4.52
CA SER A 62 -6.19 -0.47 4.46
C SER A 62 -7.45 -0.46 5.31
N GLN A 63 -7.50 0.47 6.27
CA GLN A 63 -8.69 0.66 7.11
C GLN A 63 -9.93 1.06 6.29
N THR A 64 -9.73 1.85 5.23
CA THR A 64 -10.83 2.22 4.32
C THR A 64 -11.34 1.00 3.56
N ALA A 65 -10.44 0.14 3.10
CA ALA A 65 -10.84 -1.10 2.43
C ALA A 65 -11.65 -2.00 3.37
N THR A 66 -11.20 -2.18 4.62
CA THR A 66 -11.94 -2.93 5.63
C THR A 66 -13.32 -2.32 5.91
N ARG A 67 -13.40 -1.00 6.11
CA ARG A 67 -14.66 -0.31 6.41
C ARG A 67 -15.68 -0.38 5.26
N LEU A 68 -15.19 -0.32 4.02
CA LEU A 68 -16.03 -0.30 2.82
C LEU A 68 -16.22 -1.68 2.19
N GLY A 69 -15.66 -2.75 2.79
CA GLY A 69 -15.68 -4.07 2.18
C GLY A 69 -15.04 -4.10 0.79
N ILE A 70 -13.92 -3.41 0.61
CA ILE A 70 -13.19 -3.40 -0.66
C ILE A 70 -12.08 -4.44 -0.59
N LEU A 71 -12.03 -5.30 -1.60
CA LEU A 71 -10.93 -6.23 -1.77
C LEU A 71 -9.72 -5.50 -2.39
N ASN A 72 -8.59 -5.50 -1.67
CA ASN A 72 -7.38 -4.78 -2.04
C ASN A 72 -6.26 -5.75 -2.45
N LEU A 73 -6.47 -6.52 -3.53
CA LEU A 73 -5.53 -7.54 -3.97
C LEU A 73 -4.65 -7.03 -5.12
N PRO A 74 -3.31 -7.04 -4.97
CA PRO A 74 -2.39 -6.83 -6.08
C PRO A 74 -2.29 -8.06 -6.98
N THR A 75 -2.07 -7.81 -8.26
CA THR A 75 -1.56 -8.75 -9.26
C THR A 75 -0.11 -9.13 -8.97
N GLN A 76 0.40 -10.17 -9.65
CA GLN A 76 1.79 -10.60 -9.48
C GLN A 76 2.80 -9.47 -9.80
N THR A 77 2.55 -8.68 -10.85
CA THR A 77 3.41 -7.52 -11.19
C THR A 77 3.46 -6.48 -10.07
N GLU A 78 2.33 -6.19 -9.43
CA GLU A 78 2.28 -5.27 -8.31
C GLU A 78 2.95 -5.88 -7.07
N VAL A 79 2.86 -7.19 -6.85
CA VAL A 79 3.61 -7.88 -5.79
C VAL A 79 5.13 -7.79 -5.99
N ASP A 80 5.61 -7.91 -7.23
CA ASP A 80 7.02 -7.75 -7.54
C ASP A 80 7.49 -6.31 -7.28
N ASN A 81 6.67 -5.32 -7.66
CA ASN A 81 6.91 -3.91 -7.36
C ASN A 81 6.92 -3.62 -5.84
N LEU A 82 5.97 -4.19 -5.09
CA LEU A 82 5.91 -4.10 -3.63
C LEU A 82 7.16 -4.71 -2.97
N SER A 83 7.72 -5.77 -3.55
CA SER A 83 8.97 -6.38 -3.04
C SER A 83 10.14 -5.40 -3.15
N ARG A 84 10.28 -4.71 -4.30
CA ARG A 84 11.32 -3.66 -4.47
C ARG A 84 11.09 -2.46 -3.55
N LEU A 85 9.81 -2.09 -3.35
CA LEU A 85 9.45 -1.04 -2.41
C LEU A 85 9.83 -1.43 -0.98
N ALA A 86 9.51 -2.66 -0.57
CA ALA A 86 9.88 -3.20 0.73
C ALA A 86 11.40 -3.22 0.95
N GLU A 87 12.21 -3.59 -0.06
CA GLU A 87 13.67 -3.49 0.02
C GLU A 87 14.15 -2.04 0.24
N THR A 88 13.47 -1.06 -0.34
CA THR A 88 13.77 0.36 -0.10
C THR A 88 13.39 0.77 1.32
N LEU A 89 12.24 0.30 1.81
CA LEU A 89 11.79 0.54 3.19
C LEU A 89 12.72 -0.12 4.22
N GLU A 90 13.34 -1.27 3.91
CA GLU A 90 14.36 -1.90 4.76
C GLU A 90 15.57 -0.98 4.94
N LYS A 91 16.01 -0.30 3.88
CA LYS A 91 17.11 0.69 3.97
C LYS A 91 16.72 1.87 4.85
N VAL A 92 15.48 2.38 4.70
CA VAL A 92 14.95 3.43 5.58
C VAL A 92 14.96 2.96 7.03
N ARG A 93 14.35 1.80 7.31
CA ARG A 93 14.28 1.15 8.63
C ARG A 93 15.65 1.00 9.28
N ALA A 94 16.64 0.51 8.52
CA ALA A 94 18.01 0.34 9.00
C ALA A 94 18.68 1.68 9.34
N SER A 95 18.42 2.73 8.55
CA SER A 95 19.01 4.06 8.77
C SER A 95 18.44 4.77 10.00
N VAL A 96 17.12 4.67 10.23
CA VAL A 96 16.44 5.28 11.39
C VAL A 96 16.52 4.41 12.64
N LYS A 97 16.92 3.14 12.50
CA LYS A 97 17.04 2.14 13.57
C LYS A 97 15.73 1.96 14.37
N GLN A 98 14.61 2.13 13.70
CA GLN A 98 13.25 2.05 14.25
C GLN A 98 12.32 1.37 13.25
N PRO A 99 11.25 0.70 13.69
CA PRO A 99 10.23 0.17 12.79
C PRO A 99 9.60 1.28 11.92
N VAL A 100 9.51 1.03 10.62
CA VAL A 100 8.75 1.87 9.68
C VAL A 100 7.34 1.32 9.62
N ARG A 101 6.35 2.13 10.00
CA ARG A 101 4.94 1.78 9.94
C ARG A 101 4.39 2.16 8.58
N VAL A 102 3.84 1.19 7.85
CA VAL A 102 3.15 1.42 6.58
C VAL A 102 1.65 1.55 6.85
N SER A 103 1.05 2.68 6.48
CA SER A 103 -0.39 2.91 6.62
C SER A 103 -1.17 2.61 5.34
N SER A 104 -0.51 2.72 4.20
CA SER A 104 -1.02 2.33 2.89
C SER A 104 0.15 2.10 1.94
N ALA A 105 0.16 0.99 1.19
CA ALA A 105 1.08 0.81 0.07
C ALA A 105 0.32 0.48 -1.22
N PHE A 106 -0.07 -0.76 -1.48
CA PHE A 106 -0.90 -1.03 -2.65
C PHE A 106 -2.33 -0.51 -2.48
N ARG A 107 -2.90 0.03 -3.56
CA ARG A 107 -4.31 0.38 -3.65
C ARG A 107 -4.91 -0.12 -4.96
N SER A 108 -5.89 -1.01 -4.91
CA SER A 108 -6.67 -1.40 -6.08
C SER A 108 -7.36 -0.18 -6.68
N PRO A 109 -7.73 -0.18 -7.98
CA PRO A 109 -8.41 0.95 -8.61
C PRO A 109 -9.64 1.42 -7.83
N ARG A 110 -10.44 0.47 -7.32
CA ARG A 110 -11.62 0.75 -6.49
C ARG A 110 -11.26 1.40 -5.17
N LEU A 111 -10.22 0.93 -4.47
CA LEU A 111 -9.76 1.55 -3.23
C LEU A 111 -9.20 2.95 -3.48
N ASN A 112 -8.37 3.11 -4.51
CA ASN A 112 -7.76 4.39 -4.85
C ASN A 112 -8.83 5.45 -5.14
N LEU A 113 -9.87 5.09 -5.92
CA LEU A 113 -11.01 5.97 -6.15
C LEU A 113 -11.75 6.31 -4.84
N ALA A 114 -12.00 5.32 -3.97
CA ALA A 114 -12.72 5.51 -2.71
C ALA A 114 -11.99 6.44 -1.72
N VAL A 115 -10.66 6.52 -1.77
CA VAL A 115 -9.86 7.46 -0.95
C VAL A 115 -9.57 8.79 -1.65
N GLY A 116 -10.12 9.00 -2.86
CA GLY A 116 -9.88 10.22 -3.65
C GLY A 116 -8.46 10.32 -4.23
N GLY A 117 -7.79 9.19 -4.43
CA GLY A 117 -6.45 9.14 -5.01
C GLY A 117 -6.42 9.52 -6.50
N ALA A 118 -5.28 10.01 -6.96
CA ALA A 118 -5.07 10.35 -8.36
C ALA A 118 -5.15 9.10 -9.27
N SER A 119 -5.67 9.26 -10.49
CA SER A 119 -5.85 8.16 -11.46
C SER A 119 -4.54 7.50 -11.91
N ASN A 120 -3.42 8.20 -11.80
CA ASN A 120 -2.08 7.73 -12.12
C ASN A 120 -1.21 7.48 -10.86
N SER A 121 -1.85 7.24 -9.70
CA SER A 121 -1.15 7.04 -8.43
C SER A 121 -0.16 5.87 -8.48
N ALA A 122 1.04 6.07 -7.94
CA ALA A 122 2.04 5.01 -7.80
C ALA A 122 1.59 3.88 -6.84
N HIS A 123 0.67 4.15 -5.91
CA HIS A 123 0.06 3.11 -5.05
C HIS A 123 -0.64 2.03 -5.86
N MET A 124 -1.31 2.40 -6.97
CA MET A 124 -2.00 1.45 -7.84
C MET A 124 -1.06 0.50 -8.57
N ARG A 125 0.24 0.82 -8.64
CA ARG A 125 1.26 -0.04 -9.25
C ARG A 125 2.10 -0.80 -8.22
N GLY A 126 1.79 -0.67 -6.92
CA GLY A 126 2.63 -1.22 -5.85
C GLY A 126 3.97 -0.51 -5.68
N LEU A 127 4.07 0.76 -6.10
CA LEU A 127 5.32 1.52 -6.13
C LEU A 127 5.37 2.66 -5.13
N ALA A 128 4.37 2.82 -4.27
CA ALA A 128 4.38 3.83 -3.23
C ALA A 128 3.91 3.30 -1.89
N ALA A 129 4.41 3.93 -0.81
CA ALA A 129 3.96 3.70 0.55
C ALA A 129 3.83 5.02 1.31
N ASP A 130 2.78 5.11 2.12
CA ASP A 130 2.56 6.15 3.11
C ASP A 130 3.06 5.65 4.47
N ILE A 131 4.12 6.28 4.96
CA ILE A 131 4.90 5.78 6.10
C ILE A 131 5.05 6.77 7.24
N ASN A 132 5.21 6.20 8.44
CA ASN A 132 5.55 6.90 9.67
C ASN A 132 6.59 6.11 10.47
N VAL A 133 7.33 6.80 11.35
CA VAL A 133 8.28 6.18 12.29
C VAL A 133 8.03 6.79 13.67
N ASN A 134 7.81 5.93 14.67
CA ASN A 134 7.60 6.39 16.04
C ASN A 134 8.85 7.13 16.56
N GLY A 135 8.64 8.25 17.25
CA GLY A 135 9.73 9.10 17.75
C GLY A 135 10.30 10.08 16.71
N MET A 136 9.76 10.10 15.49
CA MET A 136 10.06 11.11 14.47
C MET A 136 8.76 11.77 14.00
N THR A 137 8.77 13.08 13.82
CA THR A 137 7.71 13.75 13.07
C THR A 137 7.79 13.34 11.58
N PRO A 138 6.68 13.37 10.83
CA PRO A 138 6.70 13.08 9.39
C PRO A 138 7.70 13.96 8.64
N ARG A 139 7.84 15.23 9.03
CA ARG A 139 8.83 16.14 8.45
C ARG A 139 10.27 15.69 8.70
N GLN A 140 10.61 15.32 9.93
CA GLN A 140 11.95 14.80 10.25
C GLN A 140 12.24 13.53 9.46
N LEU A 141 11.26 12.63 9.34
CA LEU A 141 11.39 11.41 8.54
C LEU A 141 11.63 11.72 7.06
N ALA A 142 10.84 12.63 6.47
CA ALA A 142 11.01 13.03 5.08
C ALA A 142 12.39 13.68 4.84
N GLN A 143 12.82 14.57 5.72
CA GLN A 143 14.15 15.21 5.61
C GLN A 143 15.29 14.21 5.74
N HIS A 144 15.15 13.24 6.66
CA HIS A 144 16.11 12.14 6.81
C HIS A 144 16.21 11.30 5.53
N ILE A 145 15.08 10.86 4.98
CA ILE A 145 15.02 10.07 3.74
C ILE A 145 15.58 10.86 2.55
N ALA A 146 15.30 12.17 2.46
CA ALA A 146 15.81 13.02 1.38
C ALA A 146 17.34 13.08 1.35
N GLY A 147 17.99 13.00 2.52
CA GLY A 147 19.46 12.96 2.67
C GLY A 147 20.08 11.59 2.39
N MET A 148 19.27 10.54 2.20
CA MET A 148 19.77 9.20 1.88
C MET A 148 20.00 9.02 0.37
N ASP A 149 20.95 8.13 0.04
CA ASP A 149 21.15 7.62 -1.31
C ASP A 149 20.15 6.48 -1.61
N LEU A 150 18.88 6.86 -1.79
CA LEU A 150 17.79 5.97 -2.16
C LEU A 150 17.22 6.29 -3.54
N PRO A 151 16.89 5.29 -4.37
CA PRO A 151 16.39 5.51 -5.73
C PRO A 151 14.89 5.83 -5.74
N PHE A 152 14.46 6.89 -5.04
CA PHE A 152 13.06 7.31 -5.05
C PHE A 152 12.76 8.28 -6.19
N ASP A 153 11.52 8.23 -6.66
CA ASP A 153 10.98 9.14 -7.67
C ASP A 153 10.38 10.37 -7.02
N GLN A 154 9.49 10.18 -6.04
CA GLN A 154 8.87 11.26 -5.28
C GLN A 154 8.92 10.96 -3.78
N LEU A 155 9.16 12.00 -3.00
CA LEU A 155 9.06 12.01 -1.55
C LEU A 155 8.20 13.20 -1.15
N ILE A 156 7.02 12.94 -0.60
CA ILE A 156 6.02 13.96 -0.32
C ILE A 156 5.70 13.98 1.18
N LEU A 157 5.78 15.15 1.80
CA LEU A 157 5.20 15.38 3.12
C LEU A 157 3.71 15.69 2.96
N GLU A 158 2.87 14.70 3.25
CA GLU A 158 1.42 14.82 3.07
C GLU A 158 0.73 15.23 4.37
N TYR A 159 0.09 16.39 4.33
CA TYR A 159 -0.75 16.97 5.39
C TYR A 159 -0.03 17.08 6.74
N ASP A 160 1.31 17.20 6.72
CA ASP A 160 2.18 17.13 7.90
C ASP A 160 1.94 15.86 8.77
N SER A 161 1.34 14.82 8.19
CA SER A 161 0.78 13.66 8.89
C SER A 161 1.50 12.34 8.55
N TRP A 162 1.98 12.17 7.33
CA TRP A 162 2.82 11.04 6.91
C TRP A 162 3.77 11.44 5.79
N VAL A 163 4.67 10.52 5.45
CA VAL A 163 5.58 10.64 4.32
C VAL A 163 5.13 9.68 3.24
N HIS A 164 4.81 10.20 2.06
CA HIS A 164 4.58 9.40 0.87
C HIS A 164 5.93 9.18 0.16
N LEU A 165 6.35 7.92 0.04
CA LEU A 165 7.56 7.51 -0.68
C LEU A 165 7.15 6.72 -1.91
N ALA A 166 7.49 7.23 -3.10
CA ALA A 166 7.22 6.57 -4.37
C ALA A 166 8.49 6.23 -5.14
N LEU A 167 8.50 5.05 -5.75
CA LEU A 167 9.48 4.61 -6.74
C LEU A 167 8.91 4.78 -8.15
N HIS A 168 9.80 4.65 -9.14
CA HIS A 168 9.42 4.50 -10.54
C HIS A 168 10.09 3.25 -11.11
N GLU A 169 9.55 2.71 -12.19
CA GLU A 169 10.11 1.55 -12.89
C GLU A 169 11.41 1.85 -13.66
N SER A 170 11.75 3.12 -13.87
CA SER A 170 12.80 3.50 -14.84
C SER A 170 13.48 4.84 -14.61
N LYS A 171 12.85 5.79 -13.91
CA LYS A 171 13.38 7.15 -13.69
C LYS A 171 13.22 7.58 -12.24
N THR A 172 14.29 8.02 -11.59
CA THR A 172 14.23 8.51 -10.22
C THR A 172 14.40 10.02 -10.22
N ARG A 173 13.28 10.76 -10.31
CA ARG A 173 13.30 12.23 -10.35
C ARG A 173 13.80 12.85 -9.05
N ARG A 174 13.70 12.12 -7.93
CA ARG A 174 14.00 12.59 -6.56
C ARG A 174 13.24 13.88 -6.21
N GLU A 175 11.98 13.98 -6.63
CA GLU A 175 11.15 15.13 -6.31
C GLU A 175 10.86 15.17 -4.80
N LEU A 176 11.02 16.36 -4.22
CA LEU A 176 10.67 16.64 -2.84
C LEU A 176 9.49 17.58 -2.82
N LEU A 177 8.37 17.16 -2.24
CA LEU A 177 7.12 17.90 -2.28
C LEU A 177 6.47 17.98 -0.90
N THR A 178 5.59 18.96 -0.73
CA THR A 178 4.70 19.06 0.42
C THR A 178 3.29 19.40 -0.06
N ILE A 179 2.27 18.82 0.57
CA ILE A 179 0.87 19.19 0.36
C ILE A 179 0.17 19.37 1.70
N ARG A 180 -0.64 20.44 1.83
CA ARG A 180 -1.43 20.73 3.01
C ARG A 180 -2.89 20.91 2.63
N LYS A 181 -3.78 20.82 3.62
CA LYS A 181 -5.21 20.96 3.39
C LYS A 181 -5.51 22.35 2.80
N GLY A 182 -6.16 22.38 1.64
CA GLY A 182 -6.51 23.62 0.93
C GLY A 182 -5.35 24.22 0.11
N THR A 183 -4.21 23.55 0.00
CA THR A 183 -3.10 23.97 -0.87
C THR A 183 -2.90 22.97 -2.01
N GLY A 184 -2.22 23.42 -3.07
CA GLY A 184 -1.61 22.51 -4.03
C GLY A 184 -0.29 21.93 -3.50
N TYR A 185 0.38 21.13 -4.33
CA TYR A 185 1.75 20.69 -4.07
C TYR A 185 2.71 21.88 -4.15
N THR A 186 3.60 21.97 -3.16
CA THR A 186 4.72 22.93 -3.12
C THR A 186 6.04 22.19 -3.16
N GLN A 187 7.06 22.79 -3.78
CA GLN A 187 8.40 22.21 -3.83
C GLN A 187 9.10 22.27 -2.47
N GLY A 188 9.81 21.20 -2.13
CA GLY A 188 10.57 21.06 -0.90
C GLY A 188 9.77 20.50 0.29
N LEU A 189 10.48 20.34 1.41
CA LEU A 189 9.97 19.77 2.67
C LEU A 189 9.88 20.84 3.79
N ALA A 190 9.56 22.08 3.40
CA ALA A 190 9.46 23.25 4.28
C ALA A 190 8.07 23.44 4.91
#